data_AF-A0A1Y3SIA6-F1
#
_entry.id   AF-A0A1Y3SIA6-F1
#
_cell.length_a   1.000
_cell.length_b   1.000
_cell.length_c   1.000
_cell.angle_alpha   90.00
_cell.angle_beta   90.00
_cell.angle_gamma   90.00
#
_symmetry.space_group_name_H-M   'P 1'
#
loop_
_entity.id
_entity.type
_entity.pdbx_description
1 polymer ?
#
loop_
_entity_poly.entity_id
_entity_poly.type
_entity_poly.pdbx_seq_one_letter_code
_entity_poly.pdbx_strand_id
1 'polypeptide(L)'
;MKTKLMSALLVLAMLSTLTACGGSNGNQPSSESSAPASEAPENTNETLGLFNKTATLDETVMVDEGGVKITATGLTYTNYSVEVGLTIENNSGKDLSFVSGSIGYSCNSVNGYMVEEGYLNCDVANGKKANDTIQFSYDTLMLYGIDEIADLEIGFDMSDDDYNHTYSGPRQLKTSIYDSHDYETNHYQATIASQAAQNTYGYEMLQFSQDALYEQNGVKMLSSGMMRRDGEDMLLLELENTTDSMVYVVLSDLGLNGLKLSSSNEAGIGIYPGKCGIMNVRLSSVLDQAYWSEYGMTGVGAVSLSLGQYNEDEVEIGEKVPVEITLPDGNATFDASGKEVYNSNGLRIVAKSVQEQKDSGDLFVLMLAENNSGKTLTLDDAYDSLSVNGFMTDYYCDSQELKNGESAALVIRLQESSLDENQITSASDVQEIEVGFEIQEGYTTIDEPTITLQFGE
;
A
#
# COMPACT_ATOMS: atom_id res chain seq x y z
N MET A 1 3.24 -30.81 -3.62
CA MET A 1 2.94 -29.82 -4.66
C MET A 1 2.55 -28.56 -3.93
N LYS A 2 3.42 -27.54 -3.94
CA LYS A 2 3.20 -26.28 -3.23
C LYS A 2 2.41 -25.36 -4.18
N THR A 3 1.16 -25.09 -3.86
CA THR A 3 0.32 -24.12 -4.55
C THR A 3 0.76 -22.73 -4.10
N LYS A 4 1.33 -21.96 -5.03
CA LYS A 4 1.61 -20.53 -4.87
C LYS A 4 0.29 -19.79 -5.07
N LEU A 5 -0.12 -19.00 -4.08
CA LEU A 5 -1.20 -18.02 -4.23
C LEU A 5 -0.74 -16.94 -5.21
N MET A 6 -1.49 -16.78 -6.30
CA MET A 6 -1.40 -15.61 -7.17
C MET A 6 -2.23 -14.50 -6.51
N SER A 7 -1.56 -13.52 -5.89
CA SER A 7 -2.22 -12.30 -5.45
C SER A 7 -2.48 -11.41 -6.67
N ALA A 8 -3.75 -11.05 -6.86
CA ALA A 8 -4.27 -10.29 -7.98
C ALA A 8 -3.85 -8.81 -7.89
N LEU A 9 -3.33 -8.27 -8.99
CA LEU A 9 -2.94 -6.88 -9.15
C LEU A 9 -4.16 -6.04 -9.56
N LEU A 10 -4.42 -4.95 -8.83
CA LEU A 10 -5.39 -3.93 -9.21
C LEU A 10 -4.75 -3.01 -10.27
N VAL A 11 -5.15 -3.16 -11.52
CA VAL A 11 -4.77 -2.24 -12.60
C VAL A 11 -5.58 -0.95 -12.46
N LEU A 12 -4.92 0.17 -12.19
CA LEU A 12 -5.54 1.50 -12.20
C LEU A 12 -5.89 1.90 -13.64
N ALA A 13 -7.08 1.56 -14.10
CA ALA A 13 -7.60 2.00 -15.40
C ALA A 13 -8.19 3.42 -15.26
N MET A 14 -7.45 4.43 -15.72
CA MET A 14 -7.97 5.80 -15.84
C MET A 14 -9.05 5.87 -16.94
N LEU A 15 -10.29 6.15 -16.55
CA LEU A 15 -11.38 6.50 -17.46
C LEU A 15 -11.47 8.03 -17.58
N SER A 16 -10.97 8.56 -18.69
CA SER A 16 -11.17 9.95 -19.10
C SER A 16 -12.64 10.18 -19.50
N THR A 17 -13.37 11.02 -18.77
CA THR A 17 -14.64 11.58 -19.27
C THR A 17 -14.51 13.07 -19.55
N LEU A 18 -14.52 13.41 -20.84
CA LEU A 18 -14.73 14.75 -21.35
C LEU A 18 -16.20 15.13 -21.13
N THR A 19 -16.49 16.17 -20.34
CA THR A 19 -17.77 16.88 -20.44
C THR A 19 -17.54 18.35 -20.72
N ALA A 20 -18.01 18.74 -21.91
CA ALA A 20 -18.01 20.10 -22.41
C ALA A 20 -19.11 20.93 -21.73
N CYS A 21 -18.77 22.18 -21.43
CA CYS A 21 -19.64 23.20 -20.86
C CYS A 21 -20.83 23.58 -21.75
N GLY A 22 -21.95 23.93 -21.12
CA GLY A 22 -23.06 24.67 -21.72
C GLY A 22 -23.90 25.36 -20.64
N GLY A 23 -23.62 26.64 -20.37
CA GLY A 23 -24.33 27.44 -19.37
C GLY A 23 -25.53 28.23 -19.92
N SER A 24 -26.38 28.73 -19.01
CA SER A 24 -27.10 30.02 -19.15
C SER A 24 -27.93 30.38 -17.90
N ASN A 25 -27.65 31.59 -17.41
CA ASN A 25 -28.23 32.43 -16.34
C ASN A 25 -29.76 32.45 -16.09
N GLY A 26 -30.11 32.78 -14.84
CA GLY A 26 -31.38 33.40 -14.41
C GLY A 26 -31.32 33.92 -12.95
N ASN A 27 -31.72 35.18 -12.74
CA ASN A 27 -31.40 36.11 -11.63
C ASN A 27 -32.36 36.07 -10.40
N GLN A 28 -31.79 36.19 -9.17
CA GLN A 28 -32.15 36.93 -7.89
C GLN A 28 -33.64 37.22 -7.46
N PRO A 29 -33.97 37.64 -6.17
CA PRO A 29 -33.11 38.15 -5.08
C PRO A 29 -33.40 37.79 -3.57
N SER A 30 -32.33 37.98 -2.77
CA SER A 30 -32.18 38.63 -1.43
C SER A 30 -32.88 38.14 -0.15
N SER A 31 -32.06 37.97 0.92
CA SER A 31 -32.24 38.59 2.25
C SER A 31 -30.92 38.52 3.06
N GLU A 32 -30.47 39.65 3.60
CA GLU A 32 -29.23 39.86 4.37
C GLU A 32 -29.36 39.41 5.84
N SER A 33 -28.27 38.87 6.41
CA SER A 33 -27.93 39.03 7.83
C SER A 33 -26.42 38.82 8.03
N SER A 34 -25.76 39.85 8.53
CA SER A 34 -24.31 39.98 8.73
C SER A 34 -23.83 39.45 10.10
N ALA A 35 -22.77 38.65 10.10
CA ALA A 35 -21.88 38.36 11.24
C ALA A 35 -20.45 38.10 10.71
N PRO A 36 -19.39 38.38 11.49
CA PRO A 36 -18.04 38.67 10.97
C PRO A 36 -17.31 37.43 10.44
N ALA A 37 -16.55 37.65 9.37
CA ALA A 37 -15.78 36.65 8.63
C ALA A 37 -14.69 35.99 9.49
N SER A 38 -14.72 34.66 9.57
CA SER A 38 -13.48 33.89 9.59
C SER A 38 -12.95 33.85 8.16
N GLU A 39 -11.70 34.26 7.94
CA GLU A 39 -11.01 34.03 6.67
C GLU A 39 -10.95 32.51 6.45
N ALA A 40 -11.85 32.01 5.61
CA ALA A 40 -11.69 30.72 4.97
C ALA A 40 -10.45 30.81 4.05
N PRO A 41 -9.65 29.73 3.90
CA PRO A 41 -8.56 29.74 2.94
C PRO A 41 -9.12 30.15 1.57
N GLU A 42 -8.49 31.12 0.91
CA GLU A 42 -8.82 31.40 -0.48
C GLU A 42 -8.55 30.11 -1.27
N ASN A 43 -9.61 29.49 -1.78
CA ASN A 43 -9.51 28.44 -2.79
C ASN A 43 -8.92 29.06 -4.06
N THR A 44 -7.60 29.16 -4.11
CA THR A 44 -6.89 29.49 -5.33
C THR A 44 -6.99 28.28 -6.25
N ASN A 45 -7.51 28.46 -7.47
CA ASN A 45 -7.48 27.46 -8.54
C ASN A 45 -6.03 27.25 -9.07
N GLU A 46 -5.03 27.34 -8.21
CA GLU A 46 -3.64 27.07 -8.54
C GLU A 46 -3.47 25.58 -8.78
N THR A 47 -2.72 25.22 -9.82
CA THR A 47 -2.35 23.84 -10.17
C THR A 47 -0.84 23.78 -10.28
N LEU A 48 -0.26 22.59 -10.13
CA LEU A 48 1.16 22.39 -10.38
C LEU A 48 1.57 22.88 -11.78
N GLY A 49 2.83 23.29 -11.89
CA GLY A 49 3.45 23.67 -13.15
C GLY A 49 3.57 22.50 -14.12
N LEU A 50 4.23 22.73 -15.26
CA LEU A 50 4.55 21.64 -16.19
C LEU A 50 5.91 21.04 -15.84
N PHE A 51 6.05 19.73 -16.05
CA PHE A 51 7.34 19.06 -15.97
C PHE A 51 8.39 19.73 -16.87
N ASN A 52 9.59 19.95 -16.33
CA ASN A 52 10.71 20.55 -17.02
C ASN A 52 11.44 19.52 -17.89
N LYS A 53 11.43 19.76 -19.20
CA LYS A 53 11.93 18.83 -20.24
C LYS A 53 13.30 19.24 -20.79
N THR A 54 14.09 19.97 -20.02
CA THR A 54 15.36 20.55 -20.49
C THR A 54 16.58 19.67 -20.23
N ALA A 55 16.52 18.78 -19.24
CA ALA A 55 17.61 17.87 -18.93
C ALA A 55 17.85 16.89 -20.08
N THR A 56 19.12 16.62 -20.37
CA THR A 56 19.55 15.67 -21.40
C THR A 56 20.43 14.60 -20.78
N LEU A 57 20.44 13.40 -21.34
CA LEU A 57 21.31 12.31 -20.93
C LEU A 57 22.26 11.96 -22.07
N ASP A 58 23.56 12.01 -21.78
CA ASP A 58 24.58 11.50 -22.69
C ASP A 58 24.56 9.97 -22.69
N GLU A 59 24.92 9.37 -23.83
CA GLU A 59 25.02 7.91 -23.95
C GLU A 59 25.95 7.36 -22.86
N THR A 60 25.42 6.47 -22.02
CA THR A 60 26.11 5.98 -20.82
C THR A 60 26.02 4.46 -20.75
N VAL A 61 27.17 3.81 -20.63
CA VAL A 61 27.24 2.36 -20.40
C VAL A 61 26.98 2.09 -18.93
N MET A 62 25.88 1.40 -18.62
CA MET A 62 25.43 1.07 -17.26
C MET A 62 25.98 -0.27 -16.78
N VAL A 63 26.07 -1.24 -17.69
CA VAL A 63 26.56 -2.60 -17.43
C VAL A 63 27.53 -2.97 -18.55
N ASP A 64 28.69 -3.52 -18.19
CA ASP A 64 29.68 -4.09 -19.12
C ASP A 64 30.46 -5.21 -18.40
N GLU A 65 29.77 -6.32 -18.14
CA GLU A 65 30.30 -7.45 -17.37
C GLU A 65 29.69 -8.77 -17.86
N GLY A 66 30.42 -9.88 -17.71
CA GLY A 66 29.90 -11.21 -18.06
C GLY A 66 29.50 -11.41 -19.54
N GLY A 67 29.98 -10.56 -20.46
CA GLY A 67 29.56 -10.57 -21.86
C GLY A 67 28.23 -9.85 -22.12
N VAL A 68 27.62 -9.25 -21.11
CA VAL A 68 26.45 -8.38 -21.24
C VAL A 68 26.91 -6.93 -21.27
N LYS A 69 26.31 -6.14 -22.17
CA LYS A 69 26.47 -4.68 -22.18
C LYS A 69 25.12 -4.00 -22.26
N ILE A 70 24.80 -3.13 -21.31
CA ILE A 70 23.58 -2.32 -21.31
C ILE A 70 23.97 -0.84 -21.36
N THR A 71 23.43 -0.12 -22.35
CA THR A 71 23.73 1.29 -22.59
C THR A 71 22.45 2.10 -22.57
N ALA A 72 22.38 3.14 -21.74
CA ALA A 72 21.35 4.16 -21.84
C ALA A 72 21.73 5.13 -22.97
N THR A 73 20.82 5.34 -23.91
CA THR A 73 21.07 6.07 -25.16
C THR A 73 20.58 7.51 -25.15
N GLY A 74 19.79 7.88 -24.14
CA GLY A 74 19.31 9.25 -23.93
C GLY A 74 17.94 9.32 -23.28
N LEU A 75 17.45 10.55 -23.08
CA LEU A 75 16.08 10.84 -22.63
C LEU A 75 15.21 11.28 -23.79
N THR A 76 13.98 10.79 -23.83
CA THR A 76 12.91 11.28 -24.70
C THR A 76 11.73 11.75 -23.85
N TYR A 77 11.28 12.98 -24.05
CA TYR A 77 10.12 13.51 -23.32
C TYR A 77 8.86 13.40 -24.17
N THR A 78 7.88 12.64 -23.66
CA THR A 78 6.56 12.51 -24.26
C THR A 78 5.60 13.53 -23.65
N ASN A 79 4.31 13.38 -23.97
CA ASN A 79 3.25 14.17 -23.34
C ASN A 79 3.00 13.78 -21.88
N TYR A 80 3.30 12.55 -21.49
CA TYR A 80 2.88 11.99 -20.19
C TYR A 80 4.04 11.39 -19.38
N SER A 81 5.20 11.21 -20.01
CA SER A 81 6.32 10.51 -19.40
C SER A 81 7.65 11.03 -19.95
N VAL A 82 8.71 10.77 -19.19
CA VAL A 82 10.07 10.69 -19.70
C VAL A 82 10.43 9.23 -19.97
N GLU A 83 11.14 9.01 -21.06
CA GLU A 83 11.58 7.71 -21.53
C GLU A 83 13.11 7.64 -21.54
N VAL A 84 13.68 6.56 -20.99
CA VAL A 84 15.10 6.24 -21.12
C VAL A 84 15.26 5.18 -22.20
N GLY A 85 15.91 5.53 -23.30
CA GLY A 85 16.20 4.58 -24.36
C GLY A 85 17.35 3.65 -23.96
N LEU A 86 17.22 2.36 -24.21
CA LEU A 86 18.21 1.33 -23.86
C LEU A 86 18.69 0.56 -25.09
N THR A 87 19.98 0.26 -25.14
CA THR A 87 20.55 -0.79 -26.01
C THR A 87 21.13 -1.88 -25.13
N ILE A 88 20.64 -3.10 -25.31
CA ILE A 88 21.03 -4.30 -24.58
C ILE A 88 21.77 -5.22 -25.54
N GLU A 89 23.01 -5.57 -25.23
CA GLU A 89 23.82 -6.51 -25.99
C GLU A 89 24.13 -7.73 -25.13
N ASN A 90 23.80 -8.91 -25.65
CA ASN A 90 24.10 -10.16 -24.96
C ASN A 90 25.13 -10.96 -25.76
N ASN A 91 26.33 -11.12 -25.20
CA ASN A 91 27.40 -11.99 -25.68
C ASN A 91 27.89 -12.92 -24.56
N SER A 92 27.02 -13.23 -23.59
CA SER A 92 27.35 -14.01 -22.39
C SER A 92 27.61 -15.49 -22.65
N GLY A 93 27.22 -15.99 -23.83
CA GLY A 93 27.20 -17.42 -24.13
C GLY A 93 25.85 -18.10 -23.89
N LYS A 94 24.86 -17.39 -23.33
CA LYS A 94 23.50 -17.88 -23.07
C LYS A 94 22.46 -16.91 -23.62
N ASP A 95 21.27 -17.39 -23.91
CA ASP A 95 20.10 -16.52 -24.11
C ASP A 95 19.67 -16.00 -22.73
N LEU A 96 19.28 -14.73 -22.64
CA LEU A 96 18.98 -14.07 -21.37
C LEU A 96 17.70 -13.25 -21.48
N SER A 97 16.90 -13.27 -20.42
CA SER A 97 15.82 -12.32 -20.14
C SER A 97 16.33 -11.20 -19.25
N PHE A 98 15.92 -9.96 -19.53
CA PHE A 98 16.29 -8.76 -18.82
C PHE A 98 15.04 -8.09 -18.25
N VAL A 99 15.01 -7.89 -16.94
CA VAL A 99 13.89 -7.31 -16.21
C VAL A 99 14.34 -6.13 -15.35
N SER A 100 13.53 -5.07 -15.31
CA SER A 100 13.69 -3.92 -14.41
C SER A 100 12.31 -3.42 -13.97
N GLY A 101 12.23 -2.68 -12.86
CA GLY A 101 10.99 -2.06 -12.39
C GLY A 101 9.83 -3.06 -12.24
N SER A 102 10.10 -4.24 -11.67
CA SER A 102 9.12 -5.31 -11.51
C SER A 102 8.92 -5.68 -10.04
N ILE A 103 7.83 -6.38 -9.72
CA ILE A 103 7.50 -6.84 -8.36
C ILE A 103 8.65 -7.63 -7.71
N GLY A 104 9.40 -8.40 -8.51
CA GLY A 104 10.51 -9.22 -8.01
C GLY A 104 11.86 -8.50 -7.96
N TYR A 105 11.96 -7.29 -8.52
CA TYR A 105 13.19 -6.50 -8.54
C TYR A 105 12.87 -5.02 -8.81
N SER A 106 12.67 -4.27 -7.74
CA SER A 106 12.41 -2.82 -7.76
C SER A 106 13.54 -2.10 -7.05
N CYS A 107 14.44 -1.51 -7.82
CA CYS A 107 15.61 -0.76 -7.33
C CYS A 107 15.76 0.59 -8.03
N ASN A 108 14.74 1.00 -8.78
CA ASN A 108 14.80 2.21 -9.57
C ASN A 108 14.60 3.43 -8.65
N SER A 109 15.40 4.48 -8.87
CA SER A 109 15.20 5.77 -8.21
C SER A 109 15.36 6.93 -9.18
N VAL A 110 14.69 8.05 -8.89
CA VAL A 110 14.82 9.33 -9.62
C VAL A 110 15.02 10.43 -8.59
N ASN A 111 16.05 11.25 -8.77
CA ASN A 111 16.44 12.34 -7.85
C ASN A 111 16.45 11.93 -6.36
N GLY A 112 16.92 10.71 -6.07
CA GLY A 112 16.99 10.21 -4.69
C GLY A 112 15.73 9.54 -4.15
N TYR A 113 14.61 9.52 -4.89
CA TYR A 113 13.38 8.82 -4.47
C TYR A 113 13.23 7.49 -5.19
N MET A 114 12.96 6.42 -4.44
CA MET A 114 12.59 5.11 -4.96
C MET A 114 11.29 5.21 -5.75
N VAL A 115 11.26 4.67 -6.97
CA VAL A 115 10.08 4.64 -7.84
C VAL A 115 9.78 3.21 -8.30
N GLU A 116 8.51 2.86 -8.40
CA GLU A 116 8.06 1.55 -8.89
C GLU A 116 8.06 1.46 -10.43
N GLU A 117 8.22 2.60 -11.11
CA GLU A 117 8.21 2.71 -12.57
C GLU A 117 9.56 2.32 -13.20
N GLY A 118 9.64 2.40 -14.53
CA GLY A 118 10.81 1.96 -15.29
C GLY A 118 10.80 0.46 -15.63
N TYR A 119 9.61 -0.12 -15.81
CA TYR A 119 9.45 -1.52 -16.17
C TYR A 119 10.16 -1.87 -17.49
N LEU A 120 10.95 -2.94 -17.46
CA LEU A 120 11.57 -3.57 -18.62
C LEU A 120 11.27 -5.06 -18.57
N ASN A 121 10.99 -5.65 -19.75
CA ASN A 121 11.02 -7.09 -19.94
C ASN A 121 11.43 -7.40 -21.37
N CYS A 122 12.66 -7.86 -21.56
CA CYS A 122 13.27 -8.03 -22.87
C CYS A 122 14.10 -9.31 -22.94
N ASP A 123 13.83 -10.16 -23.94
CA ASP A 123 14.65 -11.34 -24.23
C ASP A 123 15.69 -11.04 -25.29
N VAL A 124 16.97 -11.31 -25.00
CA VAL A 124 18.07 -11.12 -25.94
C VAL A 124 18.87 -12.40 -26.06
N ALA A 125 18.79 -13.05 -27.22
CA ALA A 125 19.58 -14.24 -27.51
C ALA A 125 21.09 -13.94 -27.54
N ASN A 126 21.91 -14.95 -27.29
CA ASN A 126 23.36 -14.82 -27.32
C ASN A 126 23.88 -14.34 -28.71
N GLY A 127 24.81 -13.40 -28.68
CA GLY A 127 25.35 -12.71 -29.85
C GLY A 127 24.39 -11.72 -30.50
N LYS A 128 23.30 -11.32 -29.83
CA LYS A 128 22.30 -10.37 -30.34
C LYS A 128 22.26 -9.09 -29.53
N LYS A 129 21.54 -8.13 -30.09
CA LYS A 129 21.21 -6.85 -29.46
C LYS A 129 19.71 -6.60 -29.54
N ALA A 130 19.17 -5.92 -28.55
CA ALA A 130 17.85 -5.34 -28.55
C ALA A 130 17.92 -3.85 -28.21
N ASN A 131 16.95 -3.08 -28.71
CA ASN A 131 16.70 -1.73 -28.24
C ASN A 131 15.35 -1.75 -27.56
N ASP A 132 15.27 -1.13 -26.39
CA ASP A 132 14.04 -1.03 -25.62
C ASP A 132 13.95 0.33 -24.94
N THR A 133 12.87 0.59 -24.21
CA THR A 133 12.64 1.86 -23.54
C THR A 133 11.91 1.61 -22.23
N ILE A 134 12.40 2.24 -21.17
CA ILE A 134 11.72 2.30 -19.88
C ILE A 134 11.15 3.70 -19.67
N GLN A 135 10.03 3.80 -18.96
CA GLN A 135 9.28 5.06 -18.84
C GLN A 135 8.97 5.41 -17.39
N PHE A 136 8.98 6.71 -17.09
CA PHE A 136 8.56 7.29 -15.82
C PHE A 136 7.51 8.37 -16.08
N SER A 137 6.34 8.26 -15.45
CA SER A 137 5.21 9.15 -15.66
C SER A 137 5.40 10.49 -14.94
N TYR A 138 4.94 11.57 -15.58
CA TYR A 138 4.96 12.88 -14.94
C TYR A 138 4.04 12.92 -13.71
N ASP A 139 2.94 12.16 -13.71
CA ASP A 139 2.02 12.13 -12.57
C ASP A 139 2.71 11.60 -11.31
N THR A 140 3.45 10.49 -11.42
CA THR A 140 4.23 9.92 -10.30
C THR A 140 5.35 10.87 -9.88
N LEU A 141 6.19 11.31 -10.83
CA LEU A 141 7.35 12.15 -10.54
C LEU A 141 6.94 13.48 -9.89
N MET A 142 5.97 14.17 -10.48
CA MET A 142 5.53 15.47 -9.97
C MET A 142 4.82 15.33 -8.62
N LEU A 143 4.11 14.23 -8.34
CA LEU A 143 3.56 13.98 -7.00
C LEU A 143 4.68 13.81 -5.96
N TYR A 144 5.83 13.27 -6.37
CA TYR A 144 7.03 13.16 -5.54
C TYR A 144 7.80 14.48 -5.40
N GLY A 145 7.31 15.57 -6.00
CA GLY A 145 8.01 16.85 -6.07
C GLY A 145 9.16 16.86 -7.07
N ILE A 146 9.25 15.85 -7.94
CA ILE A 146 10.25 15.74 -8.99
C ILE A 146 9.66 16.39 -10.26
N ASP A 147 10.03 17.64 -10.52
CA ASP A 147 9.61 18.39 -11.71
C ASP A 147 10.67 18.42 -12.82
N GLU A 148 11.87 17.89 -12.56
CA GLU A 148 12.97 17.72 -13.51
C GLU A 148 13.82 16.48 -13.14
N ILE A 149 14.67 16.01 -14.06
CA ILE A 149 15.49 14.80 -13.82
C ILE A 149 16.95 15.17 -13.73
N ALA A 150 17.51 15.08 -12.53
CA ALA A 150 18.92 15.29 -12.26
C ALA A 150 19.72 13.98 -12.35
N ASP A 151 19.18 12.91 -11.79
CA ASP A 151 19.68 11.56 -11.97
C ASP A 151 18.59 10.50 -11.93
N LEU A 152 18.94 9.34 -12.48
CA LEU A 152 18.22 8.10 -12.29
C LEU A 152 19.20 7.04 -11.79
N GLU A 153 18.71 6.07 -11.05
CA GLU A 153 19.41 4.82 -10.83
C GLU A 153 18.52 3.68 -11.28
N ILE A 154 19.05 2.81 -12.14
CA ILE A 154 18.30 1.70 -12.73
C ILE A 154 19.06 0.42 -12.50
N GLY A 155 18.38 -0.63 -12.05
CA GLY A 155 18.97 -1.97 -12.00
C GLY A 155 18.29 -2.96 -12.94
N PHE A 156 19.01 -4.03 -13.25
CA PHE A 156 18.57 -5.11 -14.11
C PHE A 156 18.71 -6.47 -13.41
N ASP A 157 17.62 -7.24 -13.39
CA ASP A 157 17.63 -8.68 -13.18
C ASP A 157 17.85 -9.37 -14.53
N MET A 158 18.86 -10.24 -14.60
CA MET A 158 19.24 -10.99 -15.78
C MET A 158 19.13 -12.47 -15.47
N SER A 159 18.25 -13.18 -16.18
CA SER A 159 18.02 -14.61 -15.97
C SER A 159 18.23 -15.43 -17.24
N ASP A 160 18.82 -16.62 -17.10
CA ASP A 160 18.84 -17.63 -18.16
C ASP A 160 17.61 -18.57 -18.11
N ASP A 161 17.52 -19.48 -19.08
CA ASP A 161 16.42 -20.47 -19.18
C ASP A 161 16.29 -21.39 -17.96
N ASP A 162 17.35 -21.54 -17.17
CA ASP A 162 17.39 -22.33 -15.95
C ASP A 162 17.00 -21.50 -14.70
N TYR A 163 16.59 -20.24 -14.89
CA TYR A 163 16.27 -19.27 -13.83
C TYR A 163 17.45 -18.99 -12.89
N ASN A 164 18.67 -18.99 -13.42
CA ASN A 164 19.81 -18.45 -12.67
C ASN A 164 19.81 -16.93 -12.82
N HIS A 165 19.57 -16.22 -11.73
CA HIS A 165 19.49 -14.77 -11.69
C HIS A 165 20.86 -14.13 -11.44
N THR A 166 21.10 -13.01 -12.10
CA THR A 166 22.21 -12.08 -11.83
C THR A 166 21.64 -10.68 -11.75
N TYR A 167 21.87 -10.00 -10.62
CA TYR A 167 21.38 -8.65 -10.40
C TYR A 167 22.51 -7.64 -10.59
N SER A 168 22.26 -6.57 -11.36
CA SER A 168 23.26 -5.52 -11.54
C SER A 168 23.40 -4.60 -10.33
N GLY A 169 22.40 -4.58 -9.43
CA GLY A 169 22.18 -3.44 -8.53
C GLY A 169 21.84 -2.15 -9.28
N PRO A 170 21.59 -1.05 -8.57
CA PRO A 170 21.33 0.26 -9.16
C PRO A 170 22.56 0.78 -9.91
N ARG A 171 22.37 1.27 -11.13
CA ARG A 171 23.38 1.91 -11.97
C ARG A 171 22.99 3.37 -12.19
N GLN A 172 23.85 4.30 -11.76
CA GLN A 172 23.56 5.73 -11.82
C GLN A 172 23.70 6.28 -13.25
N LEU A 173 22.71 7.09 -13.63
CA LEU A 173 22.66 7.89 -14.85
C LEU A 173 22.55 9.35 -14.44
N LYS A 174 23.53 10.17 -14.83
CA LYS A 174 23.56 11.61 -14.54
C LYS A 174 23.11 12.38 -15.76
N THR A 175 22.15 13.29 -15.58
CA THR A 175 21.73 14.18 -16.66
C THR A 175 22.60 15.44 -16.69
N SER A 176 22.37 16.29 -17.68
CA SER A 176 23.05 17.57 -17.85
C SER A 176 22.84 18.58 -16.71
N ILE A 177 21.88 18.35 -15.81
CA ILE A 177 21.60 19.23 -14.67
C ILE A 177 22.03 18.64 -13.32
N TYR A 178 22.57 17.41 -13.30
CA TYR A 178 22.96 16.68 -12.08
C TYR A 178 23.78 17.54 -11.10
N ASP A 179 24.87 18.15 -11.58
CA ASP A 179 25.80 18.92 -10.73
C ASP A 179 25.20 20.23 -10.18
N SER A 180 24.09 20.69 -10.74
CA SER A 180 23.41 21.93 -10.34
C SER A 180 22.10 21.71 -9.59
N HIS A 181 21.64 20.47 -9.49
CA HIS A 181 20.39 20.14 -8.81
C HIS A 181 20.53 20.27 -7.28
N ASP A 182 19.47 20.73 -6.64
CA ASP A 182 19.41 20.91 -5.19
C ASP A 182 18.75 19.68 -4.54
N TYR A 183 19.57 18.78 -4.00
CA TYR A 183 19.10 17.61 -3.26
C TYR A 183 18.79 17.91 -1.79
N GLU A 184 19.13 19.10 -1.29
CA GLU A 184 18.93 19.45 0.13
C GLU A 184 17.51 19.96 0.40
N THR A 185 16.85 20.53 -0.61
CA THR A 185 15.46 20.96 -0.52
C THR A 185 14.52 19.76 -0.56
N ASN A 186 13.67 19.60 0.46
CA ASN A 186 12.65 18.55 0.45
C ASN A 186 11.45 18.95 -0.43
N HIS A 187 11.53 18.59 -1.71
CA HIS A 187 10.49 18.87 -2.70
C HIS A 187 9.22 18.03 -2.53
N TYR A 188 9.34 16.79 -2.02
CA TYR A 188 8.20 15.91 -1.79
C TYR A 188 7.22 16.52 -0.78
N GLN A 189 7.70 16.83 0.42
CA GLN A 189 6.87 17.33 1.50
C GLN A 189 6.17 18.65 1.14
N ALA A 190 6.90 19.54 0.45
CA ALA A 190 6.34 20.80 -0.05
C ALA A 190 5.24 20.56 -1.10
N THR A 191 5.43 19.58 -1.97
CA THR A 191 4.49 19.29 -3.07
C THR A 191 3.26 18.55 -2.58
N ILE A 192 3.42 17.46 -1.83
CA ILE A 192 2.33 16.59 -1.38
C ILE A 192 1.34 17.30 -0.45
N ALA A 193 1.82 18.29 0.32
CA ALA A 193 0.96 19.10 1.18
C ALA A 193 0.35 20.33 0.48
N SER A 194 0.76 20.63 -0.77
CA SER A 194 0.34 21.86 -1.45
C SER A 194 -1.10 21.80 -1.96
N GLN A 195 -1.78 22.95 -1.96
CA GLN A 195 -3.10 23.08 -2.61
C GLN A 195 -3.00 22.86 -4.13
N ALA A 196 -1.88 23.24 -4.73
CA ALA A 196 -1.64 23.07 -6.16
C ALA A 196 -1.64 21.58 -6.57
N ALA A 197 -0.96 20.72 -5.82
CA ALA A 197 -0.95 19.28 -6.07
C ALA A 197 -2.31 18.64 -5.79
N GLN A 198 -2.97 19.03 -4.69
CA GLN A 198 -4.34 18.60 -4.37
C GLN A 198 -5.32 18.91 -5.52
N ASN A 199 -5.27 20.13 -6.06
CA ASN A 199 -6.09 20.55 -7.20
C ASN A 199 -5.74 19.81 -8.49
N THR A 200 -4.44 19.60 -8.78
CA THR A 200 -3.99 18.88 -9.98
C THR A 200 -4.44 17.43 -9.99
N TYR A 201 -4.32 16.74 -8.85
CA TYR A 201 -4.53 15.29 -8.77
C TYR A 201 -5.87 14.88 -8.13
N GLY A 202 -6.65 15.85 -7.65
CA GLY A 202 -7.99 15.61 -7.10
C GLY A 202 -7.99 14.84 -5.78
N TYR A 203 -7.01 15.11 -4.90
CA TYR A 203 -7.00 14.56 -3.55
C TYR A 203 -7.14 15.67 -2.50
N GLU A 204 -7.50 15.25 -1.29
CA GLU A 204 -7.51 16.09 -0.09
C GLU A 204 -6.47 15.55 0.89
N MET A 205 -5.60 16.43 1.41
CA MET A 205 -4.68 16.07 2.48
C MET A 205 -5.39 16.29 3.83
N LEU A 206 -5.83 15.21 4.47
CA LEU A 206 -6.57 15.24 5.74
C LEU A 206 -5.67 15.60 6.92
N GLN A 207 -4.42 15.14 6.88
CA GLN A 207 -3.40 15.39 7.89
C GLN A 207 -2.02 15.24 7.26
N PHE A 208 -1.08 16.09 7.63
CA PHE A 208 0.33 15.96 7.25
C PHE A 208 1.21 16.38 8.44
N SER A 209 2.25 15.59 8.73
CA SER A 209 3.19 15.84 9.81
C SER A 209 4.63 15.52 9.40
N GLN A 210 5.57 16.29 9.96
CA GLN A 210 7.02 16.07 9.89
C GLN A 210 7.58 15.60 11.25
N ASP A 211 6.70 15.15 12.15
CA ASP A 211 7.13 14.65 13.45
C ASP A 211 8.01 13.40 13.28
N ALA A 212 9.08 13.33 14.05
CA ALA A 212 10.01 12.21 14.06
C ALA A 212 9.39 11.01 14.81
N LEU A 213 8.44 10.33 14.18
CA LEU A 213 7.71 9.20 14.77
C LEU A 213 8.50 7.90 14.76
N TYR A 214 9.53 7.78 13.93
CA TYR A 214 10.31 6.56 13.78
C TYR A 214 11.76 6.86 13.39
N GLU A 215 12.69 6.25 14.11
CA GLU A 215 14.12 6.21 13.77
C GLU A 215 14.72 4.92 14.35
N GLN A 216 15.26 4.06 13.49
CA GLN A 216 15.88 2.80 13.90
C GLN A 216 16.95 2.39 12.88
N ASN A 217 18.12 1.97 13.36
CA ASN A 217 19.23 1.44 12.55
C ASN A 217 19.57 2.25 11.28
N GLY A 218 19.47 3.59 11.33
CA GLY A 218 19.78 4.45 10.20
C GLY A 218 18.66 4.61 9.17
N VAL A 219 17.46 4.09 9.43
CA VAL A 219 16.25 4.50 8.72
C VAL A 219 15.43 5.44 9.58
N LYS A 220 14.95 6.54 8.99
CA LYS A 220 14.15 7.56 9.67
C LYS A 220 12.87 7.85 8.89
N MET A 221 11.77 8.10 9.60
CA MET A 221 10.55 8.64 9.01
C MET A 221 10.67 10.16 8.95
N LEU A 222 10.60 10.71 7.74
CA LEU A 222 10.73 12.13 7.46
C LEU A 222 9.39 12.86 7.53
N SER A 223 8.33 12.20 7.07
CA SER A 223 6.97 12.71 7.14
C SER A 223 5.95 11.58 7.14
N SER A 224 4.75 11.91 7.59
CA SER A 224 3.57 11.05 7.49
C SER A 224 2.35 11.87 7.09
N GLY A 225 1.38 11.23 6.45
CA GLY A 225 0.15 11.90 6.06
C GLY A 225 -1.02 10.96 5.86
N MET A 226 -2.21 11.55 5.92
CA MET A 226 -3.47 10.92 5.57
C MET A 226 -4.07 11.67 4.39
N MET A 227 -4.23 10.98 3.27
CA MET A 227 -4.77 11.51 2.04
C MET A 227 -6.12 10.85 1.74
N ARG A 228 -7.09 11.63 1.24
CA ARG A 228 -8.32 11.11 0.65
C ARG A 228 -8.34 11.37 -0.85
N ARG A 229 -8.61 10.32 -1.63
CA ARG A 229 -8.79 10.43 -3.09
C ARG A 229 -9.88 9.49 -3.54
N ASP A 230 -10.81 9.97 -4.36
CA ASP A 230 -11.93 9.18 -4.88
C ASP A 230 -12.76 8.46 -3.78
N GLY A 231 -12.84 9.05 -2.58
CA GLY A 231 -13.53 8.49 -1.41
C GLY A 231 -12.69 7.55 -0.55
N GLU A 232 -11.48 7.20 -0.98
CA GLU A 232 -10.57 6.27 -0.33
C GLU A 232 -9.55 6.99 0.55
N ASP A 233 -9.38 6.51 1.78
CA ASP A 233 -8.37 7.02 2.70
C ASP A 233 -7.06 6.22 2.55
N MET A 234 -5.96 6.94 2.40
CA MET A 234 -4.61 6.39 2.21
C MET A 234 -3.66 6.96 3.25
N LEU A 235 -2.93 6.06 3.91
CA LEU A 235 -1.78 6.41 4.73
C LEU A 235 -0.55 6.60 3.84
N LEU A 236 0.25 7.64 4.12
CA LEU A 236 1.52 7.94 3.46
C LEU A 236 2.63 8.01 4.50
N LEU A 237 3.74 7.31 4.26
CA LEU A 237 4.96 7.36 5.07
C LEU A 237 6.17 7.62 4.18
N GLU A 238 6.90 8.70 4.44
CA GLU A 238 8.19 8.99 3.80
C GLU A 238 9.32 8.49 4.70
N LEU A 239 10.14 7.58 4.18
CA LEU A 239 11.22 6.93 4.90
C LEU A 239 12.54 7.20 4.17
N GLU A 240 13.60 7.52 4.90
CA GLU A 240 14.94 7.71 4.34
C GLU A 240 15.91 6.69 4.92
N ASN A 241 16.71 6.06 4.05
CA ASN A 241 17.78 5.16 4.44
C ASN A 241 19.15 5.86 4.40
N THR A 242 19.75 6.07 5.56
CA THR A 242 21.09 6.68 5.71
C THR A 242 22.23 5.67 5.82
N THR A 243 21.92 4.37 5.72
CA THR A 243 22.91 3.31 5.81
C THR A 243 23.66 3.14 4.48
N ASP A 244 24.66 2.25 4.46
CA ASP A 244 25.43 1.90 3.28
C ASP A 244 24.89 0.69 2.51
N SER A 245 23.77 0.11 2.98
CA SER A 245 23.15 -1.09 2.43
C SER A 245 21.65 -0.88 2.20
N MET A 246 21.03 -1.68 1.34
CA MET A 246 19.57 -1.64 1.17
C MET A 246 18.90 -2.07 2.48
N VAL A 247 17.83 -1.35 2.87
CA VAL A 247 16.97 -1.75 3.99
C VAL A 247 15.55 -1.92 3.47
N TYR A 248 14.94 -3.06 3.77
CA TYR A 248 13.54 -3.34 3.49
C TYR A 248 12.72 -3.03 4.75
N VAL A 249 11.81 -2.07 4.65
CA VAL A 249 10.92 -1.68 5.75
C VAL A 249 9.55 -2.28 5.51
N VAL A 250 9.02 -2.99 6.51
CA VAL A 250 7.74 -3.69 6.43
C VAL A 250 6.78 -3.13 7.48
N LEU A 251 5.56 -2.83 7.05
CA LEU A 251 4.45 -2.43 7.89
C LEU A 251 3.67 -3.68 8.34
N SER A 252 3.35 -3.71 9.63
CA SER A 252 2.48 -4.73 10.24
C SER A 252 1.62 -4.12 11.35
N ASP A 253 0.75 -4.93 11.98
CA ASP A 253 -0.09 -4.52 13.11
C ASP A 253 -0.94 -3.26 12.85
N LEU A 254 -1.45 -3.10 11.62
CA LEU A 254 -2.27 -1.96 11.27
C LEU A 254 -3.55 -1.96 12.12
N GLY A 255 -3.91 -0.81 12.66
CA GLY A 255 -5.12 -0.60 13.44
C GLY A 255 -5.75 0.74 13.12
N LEU A 256 -7.08 0.82 13.21
CA LEU A 256 -7.85 2.04 13.05
C LEU A 256 -8.61 2.34 14.33
N ASN A 257 -8.47 3.56 14.83
CA ASN A 257 -9.22 4.07 15.98
C ASN A 257 -9.09 3.18 17.25
N GLY A 258 -7.96 2.49 17.41
CA GLY A 258 -7.71 1.54 18.50
C GLY A 258 -8.17 0.10 18.25
N LEU A 259 -8.77 -0.18 17.08
CA LEU A 259 -9.13 -1.52 16.64
C LEU A 259 -8.04 -2.06 15.71
N LYS A 260 -7.32 -3.10 16.14
CA LYS A 260 -6.37 -3.83 15.29
C LYS A 260 -7.11 -4.50 14.14
N LEU A 261 -6.52 -4.46 12.95
CA LEU A 261 -7.12 -5.03 11.74
C LEU A 261 -6.39 -6.30 11.33
N SER A 262 -7.15 -7.20 10.71
CA SER A 262 -6.61 -8.33 9.98
C SER A 262 -5.97 -7.86 8.69
N SER A 263 -4.68 -8.10 8.50
CA SER A 263 -4.01 -7.86 7.21
C SER A 263 -3.19 -9.08 6.80
N SER A 264 -3.62 -9.74 5.73
CA SER A 264 -2.78 -10.69 4.98
C SER A 264 -1.74 -10.01 4.08
N ASN A 265 -1.90 -8.71 3.85
CA ASN A 265 -1.03 -7.92 2.96
C ASN A 265 -0.17 -6.96 3.79
N GLU A 266 1.04 -7.38 4.13
CA GLU A 266 2.06 -6.47 4.65
C GLU A 266 2.53 -5.54 3.53
N ALA A 267 2.48 -4.23 3.77
CA ALA A 267 3.07 -3.25 2.84
C ALA A 267 4.57 -3.14 3.15
N GLY A 268 5.41 -3.22 2.14
CA GLY A 268 6.86 -3.15 2.31
C GLY A 268 7.53 -2.31 1.22
N ILE A 269 8.63 -1.67 1.58
CA ILE A 269 9.43 -0.89 0.63
C ILE A 269 10.93 -1.14 0.84
N GLY A 270 11.61 -1.42 -0.25
CA GLY A 270 13.07 -1.51 -0.30
C GLY A 270 13.68 -0.14 -0.57
N ILE A 271 14.51 0.35 0.33
CA ILE A 271 15.11 1.68 0.23
C ILE A 271 16.63 1.51 0.10
N TYR A 272 17.17 1.95 -1.04
CA TYR A 272 18.61 1.88 -1.29
C TYR A 272 19.37 2.95 -0.49
N PRO A 273 20.70 2.80 -0.32
CA PRO A 273 21.54 3.73 0.41
C PRO A 273 21.37 5.19 -0.05
N GLY A 274 21.10 6.09 0.90
CA GLY A 274 20.95 7.52 0.65
C GLY A 274 19.67 7.90 -0.10
N LYS A 275 18.67 7.01 -0.16
CA LYS A 275 17.40 7.23 -0.87
C LYS A 275 16.24 7.42 0.10
N CYS A 276 15.20 8.07 -0.42
CA CYS A 276 13.88 8.14 0.19
C CYS A 276 12.92 7.16 -0.48
N GLY A 277 12.05 6.52 0.29
CA GLY A 277 10.94 5.71 -0.19
C GLY A 277 9.61 6.24 0.35
N ILE A 278 8.58 6.23 -0.50
CA ILE A 278 7.22 6.56 -0.11
C ILE A 278 6.40 5.28 0.01
N MET A 279 6.08 4.88 1.23
CA MET A 279 5.15 3.79 1.48
C MET A 279 3.74 4.36 1.52
N ASN A 280 2.81 3.74 0.80
CA ASN A 280 1.40 4.11 0.81
C ASN A 280 0.52 2.89 1.10
N VAL A 281 -0.50 3.07 1.93
CA VAL A 281 -1.44 1.99 2.29
C VAL A 281 -2.86 2.50 2.12
N ARG A 282 -3.63 1.84 1.25
CA ARG A 282 -5.06 2.06 1.14
C ARG A 282 -5.77 1.38 2.31
N LEU A 283 -6.47 2.15 3.14
CA LEU A 283 -7.08 1.57 4.35
C LEU A 283 -8.22 0.59 4.02
N SER A 284 -8.95 0.83 2.93
CA SER A 284 -10.02 -0.08 2.47
C SER A 284 -9.50 -1.42 1.95
N SER A 285 -8.21 -1.54 1.58
CA SER A 285 -7.65 -2.86 1.24
C SER A 285 -7.34 -3.72 2.46
N VAL A 286 -7.40 -3.13 3.66
CA VAL A 286 -7.21 -3.84 4.94
C VAL A 286 -8.54 -4.09 5.62
N LEU A 287 -9.39 -3.06 5.72
CA LEU A 287 -10.77 -3.20 6.16
C LEU A 287 -11.68 -2.36 5.26
N ASP A 288 -12.53 -3.05 4.48
CA ASP A 288 -13.48 -2.40 3.58
C ASP A 288 -14.27 -1.31 4.32
N GLN A 289 -14.36 -0.12 3.69
CA GLN A 289 -15.02 1.04 4.26
C GLN A 289 -16.52 0.76 4.54
N ALA A 290 -17.14 -0.16 3.79
CA ALA A 290 -18.51 -0.60 4.03
C ALA A 290 -18.69 -1.25 5.42
N TYR A 291 -17.63 -1.81 6.00
CA TYR A 291 -17.68 -2.51 7.29
C TYR A 291 -17.44 -1.57 8.48
N TRP A 292 -16.96 -0.35 8.24
CA TRP A 292 -16.59 0.58 9.31
C TRP A 292 -17.77 0.91 10.23
N SER A 293 -18.99 1.04 9.69
CA SER A 293 -20.19 1.32 10.48
C SER A 293 -20.54 0.21 11.47
N GLU A 294 -20.21 -1.04 11.18
CA GLU A 294 -20.44 -2.19 12.07
C GLU A 294 -19.54 -2.13 13.32
N TYR A 295 -18.41 -1.44 13.19
CA TYR A 295 -17.50 -1.11 14.28
C TYR A 295 -17.71 0.32 14.81
N GLY A 296 -18.82 0.98 14.46
CA GLY A 296 -19.15 2.34 14.92
C GLY A 296 -18.20 3.43 14.43
N MET A 297 -17.38 3.14 13.41
CA MET A 297 -16.42 4.09 12.85
C MET A 297 -17.09 4.91 11.74
N THR A 298 -17.06 6.23 11.87
CA THR A 298 -17.57 7.17 10.85
C THR A 298 -16.46 7.84 10.04
N GLY A 299 -15.21 7.48 10.32
CA GLY A 299 -14.01 8.07 9.75
C GLY A 299 -12.77 7.63 10.53
N VAL A 300 -11.61 8.08 10.07
CA VAL A 300 -10.32 7.79 10.73
C VAL A 300 -9.99 8.92 11.71
N GLY A 301 -9.74 8.57 12.97
CA GLY A 301 -9.19 9.45 14.00
C GLY A 301 -7.78 9.10 14.41
N ALA A 302 -7.41 7.83 14.34
CA ALA A 302 -6.04 7.37 14.52
C ALA A 302 -5.74 6.15 13.66
N VAL A 303 -4.50 6.06 13.19
CA VAL A 303 -3.93 4.87 12.54
C VAL A 303 -2.74 4.42 13.36
N SER A 304 -2.80 3.20 13.89
CA SER A 304 -1.68 2.55 14.56
C SER A 304 -1.03 1.53 13.62
N LEU A 305 0.27 1.36 13.70
CA LEU A 305 1.02 0.35 12.93
C LEU A 305 2.34 0.04 13.62
N SER A 306 3.05 -0.97 13.12
CA SER A 306 4.43 -1.26 13.51
C SER A 306 5.32 -1.36 12.27
N LEU A 307 6.53 -0.80 12.35
CA LEU A 307 7.54 -0.88 11.29
C LEU A 307 8.67 -1.82 11.71
N GLY A 308 8.88 -2.89 10.94
CA GLY A 308 10.02 -3.81 11.05
C GLY A 308 11.04 -3.57 9.94
N GLN A 309 12.28 -4.01 10.15
CA GLN A 309 13.36 -3.87 9.19
C GLN A 309 14.02 -5.20 8.84
N TYR A 310 14.29 -5.39 7.55
CA TYR A 310 14.95 -6.55 7.00
C TYR A 310 16.10 -6.10 6.08
N ASN A 311 17.13 -6.92 5.98
CA ASN A 311 18.18 -6.73 4.97
C ASN A 311 17.77 -7.34 3.61
N GLU A 312 18.65 -7.25 2.61
CA GLU A 312 18.45 -7.82 1.27
C GLU A 312 18.27 -9.34 1.23
N ASP A 313 18.71 -10.05 2.28
CA ASP A 313 18.54 -11.51 2.44
C ASP A 313 17.25 -11.87 3.21
N GLU A 314 16.32 -10.90 3.39
CA GLU A 314 15.08 -11.05 4.16
C GLU A 314 15.30 -11.42 5.65
N VAL A 315 16.48 -11.13 6.19
CA VAL A 315 16.80 -11.34 7.61
C VAL A 315 16.38 -10.11 8.39
N GLU A 316 15.61 -10.31 9.47
CA GLU A 316 15.23 -9.24 10.39
C GLU A 316 16.49 -8.61 11.03
N ILE A 317 16.59 -7.29 10.91
CA ILE A 317 17.71 -6.48 11.45
C ILE A 317 17.24 -5.45 12.48
N GLY A 318 15.94 -5.28 12.67
CA GLY A 318 15.35 -4.41 13.68
C GLY A 318 14.00 -4.91 14.14
N GLU A 319 13.81 -4.94 15.47
CA GLU A 319 12.51 -5.27 16.07
C GLU A 319 11.45 -4.27 15.63
N LYS A 320 10.21 -4.74 15.51
CA LYS A 320 9.04 -3.93 15.16
C LYS A 320 8.86 -2.75 16.12
N VAL A 321 8.84 -1.53 15.59
CA VAL A 321 8.60 -0.30 16.37
C VAL A 321 7.18 0.20 16.12
N PRO A 322 6.35 0.37 17.16
CA PRO A 322 5.00 0.90 17.01
C PRO A 322 5.02 2.39 16.66
N VAL A 323 4.14 2.79 15.76
CA VAL A 323 3.90 4.16 15.30
C VAL A 323 2.40 4.44 15.36
N GLU A 324 2.02 5.64 15.77
CA GLU A 324 0.64 6.11 15.77
C GLU A 324 0.56 7.46 15.06
N ILE A 325 -0.41 7.57 14.14
CA ILE A 325 -0.71 8.79 13.38
C ILE A 325 -2.12 9.22 13.73
N THR A 326 -2.25 10.40 14.32
CA THR A 326 -3.54 10.94 14.78
C THR A 326 -4.04 12.03 13.84
N LEU A 327 -5.34 12.00 13.53
CA LEU A 327 -6.02 13.09 12.83
C LEU A 327 -6.64 14.02 13.88
N PRO A 328 -6.26 15.32 13.94
CA PRO A 328 -6.67 16.24 15.00
C PRO A 328 -8.19 16.36 15.22
N ASP A 329 -8.96 16.29 14.14
CA ASP A 329 -10.42 16.43 14.16
C ASP A 329 -11.16 15.08 14.03
N GLY A 330 -10.43 13.96 13.99
CA GLY A 330 -11.01 12.64 13.80
C GLY A 330 -11.46 11.99 15.11
N ASN A 331 -12.46 11.11 15.03
CA ASN A 331 -12.93 10.34 16.18
C ASN A 331 -12.17 9.02 16.30
N ALA A 332 -11.26 8.92 17.26
CA ALA A 332 -10.42 7.74 17.49
C ALA A 332 -11.11 6.70 18.40
N THR A 333 -12.35 6.33 18.08
CA THR A 333 -13.10 5.30 18.82
C THR A 333 -13.73 4.29 17.88
N PHE A 334 -13.85 3.05 18.35
CA PHE A 334 -14.72 2.03 17.77
C PHE A 334 -15.78 1.59 18.79
N ASP A 335 -16.83 0.93 18.30
CA ASP A 335 -17.86 0.31 19.11
C ASP A 335 -17.50 -1.16 19.40
N ALA A 336 -17.27 -1.50 20.67
CA ALA A 336 -17.02 -2.87 21.15
C ALA A 336 -18.32 -3.65 21.45
N SER A 337 -19.49 -3.04 21.26
CA SER A 337 -20.78 -3.70 21.48
C SER A 337 -21.08 -4.77 20.43
N GLY A 338 -21.96 -5.70 20.76
CA GLY A 338 -22.33 -6.80 19.88
C GLY A 338 -22.92 -7.95 20.68
N LYS A 339 -23.30 -9.03 19.98
CA LYS A 339 -23.75 -10.26 20.65
C LYS A 339 -22.51 -10.99 21.16
N GLU A 340 -22.36 -11.11 22.47
CA GLU A 340 -21.29 -11.93 23.05
C GLU A 340 -21.50 -13.39 22.69
N VAL A 341 -20.46 -14.00 22.11
CA VAL A 341 -20.48 -15.37 21.60
C VAL A 341 -19.39 -16.25 22.23
N TYR A 342 -18.38 -15.63 22.83
CA TYR A 342 -17.38 -16.31 23.65
C TYR A 342 -16.84 -15.35 24.72
N ASN A 343 -16.64 -15.87 25.94
CA ASN A 343 -16.09 -15.12 27.06
C ASN A 343 -15.45 -16.10 28.06
N SER A 344 -14.14 -16.29 27.94
CA SER A 344 -13.38 -17.21 28.80
C SER A 344 -11.91 -16.83 28.79
N ASN A 345 -11.20 -17.16 29.87
CA ASN A 345 -9.76 -16.91 30.03
C ASN A 345 -9.32 -15.45 29.79
N GLY A 346 -10.23 -14.49 29.96
CA GLY A 346 -9.98 -13.07 29.72
C GLY A 346 -10.06 -12.66 28.24
N LEU A 347 -10.36 -13.57 27.32
CA LEU A 347 -10.70 -13.27 25.94
C LEU A 347 -12.23 -13.17 25.79
N ARG A 348 -12.69 -12.12 25.13
CA ARG A 348 -14.10 -11.90 24.79
C ARG A 348 -14.23 -11.77 23.28
N ILE A 349 -15.20 -12.46 22.68
CA ILE A 349 -15.54 -12.33 21.26
C ILE A 349 -17.01 -11.94 21.14
N VAL A 350 -17.27 -10.92 20.32
CA VAL A 350 -18.62 -10.48 19.96
C VAL A 350 -18.86 -10.63 18.47
N ALA A 351 -20.06 -11.05 18.12
CA ALA A 351 -20.55 -11.01 16.75
C ALA A 351 -21.18 -9.65 16.44
N LYS A 352 -20.89 -9.15 15.24
CA LYS A 352 -21.43 -7.89 14.69
C LYS A 352 -22.53 -8.19 13.68
N SER A 353 -22.15 -8.67 12.50
CA SER A 353 -23.05 -8.83 11.36
C SER A 353 -22.48 -9.79 10.33
N VAL A 354 -23.31 -10.20 9.37
CA VAL A 354 -22.86 -10.75 8.08
C VAL A 354 -23.13 -9.70 7.01
N GLN A 355 -22.12 -9.39 6.21
CA GLN A 355 -22.19 -8.38 5.16
C GLN A 355 -21.91 -8.99 3.80
N GLU A 356 -22.54 -8.43 2.77
CA GLU A 356 -22.23 -8.73 1.38
C GLU A 356 -21.09 -7.83 0.91
N GLN A 357 -20.11 -8.39 0.21
CA GLN A 357 -19.13 -7.55 -0.47
C GLN A 357 -19.69 -7.07 -1.80
N LYS A 358 -19.54 -5.78 -2.06
CA LYS A 358 -19.96 -5.18 -3.31
C LYS A 358 -19.14 -5.77 -4.47
N ASP A 359 -19.83 -6.15 -5.54
CA ASP A 359 -19.23 -6.68 -6.78
C ASP A 359 -18.59 -8.08 -6.67
N SER A 360 -18.81 -8.80 -5.56
CA SER A 360 -18.57 -10.24 -5.41
C SER A 360 -19.81 -10.92 -4.80
N GLY A 361 -20.00 -12.22 -4.96
CA GLY A 361 -21.00 -12.96 -4.16
C GLY A 361 -20.46 -13.48 -2.83
N ASP A 362 -19.25 -13.08 -2.42
CA ASP A 362 -18.70 -13.47 -1.12
C ASP A 362 -19.45 -12.79 0.02
N LEU A 363 -19.57 -13.50 1.14
CA LEU A 363 -20.12 -12.97 2.39
C LEU A 363 -19.02 -12.82 3.43
N PHE A 364 -19.15 -11.80 4.29
CA PHE A 364 -18.17 -11.47 5.31
C PHE A 364 -18.82 -11.52 6.68
N VAL A 365 -18.32 -12.40 7.55
CA VAL A 365 -18.72 -12.48 8.95
C VAL A 365 -17.83 -11.53 9.75
N LEU A 366 -18.45 -10.51 10.34
CA LEU A 366 -17.76 -9.50 11.13
C LEU A 366 -17.92 -9.80 12.62
N MET A 367 -16.78 -9.89 13.30
CA MET A 367 -16.68 -10.12 14.73
C MET A 367 -15.60 -9.22 15.33
N LEU A 368 -15.56 -9.12 16.65
CA LEU A 368 -14.55 -8.37 17.37
C LEU A 368 -14.06 -9.19 18.56
N ALA A 369 -12.74 -9.24 18.74
CA ALA A 369 -12.09 -9.84 19.89
C ALA A 369 -11.52 -8.76 20.82
N GLU A 370 -11.61 -8.98 22.13
CA GLU A 370 -10.96 -8.16 23.17
C GLU A 370 -10.16 -9.08 24.09
N ASN A 371 -8.87 -8.78 24.25
CA ASN A 371 -8.00 -9.55 25.13
C ASN A 371 -7.74 -8.79 26.43
N ASN A 372 -8.24 -9.30 27.55
CA ASN A 372 -8.00 -8.81 28.91
C ASN A 372 -7.42 -9.91 29.83
N SER A 373 -6.73 -10.89 29.24
CA SER A 373 -6.20 -12.08 29.94
C SER A 373 -4.95 -11.82 30.78
N GLY A 374 -4.31 -10.66 30.63
CA GLY A 374 -2.99 -10.38 31.17
C GLY A 374 -1.83 -10.93 30.33
N LYS A 375 -2.11 -11.55 29.18
CA LYS A 375 -1.14 -12.24 28.30
C LYS A 375 -1.37 -11.85 26.83
N THR A 376 -0.42 -12.16 25.96
CA THR A 376 -0.63 -12.15 24.50
C THR A 376 -1.31 -13.44 24.09
N LEU A 377 -2.36 -13.35 23.28
CA LEU A 377 -3.11 -14.48 22.76
C LEU A 377 -3.10 -14.45 21.23
N THR A 378 -3.00 -15.62 20.62
CA THR A 378 -3.22 -15.81 19.18
C THR A 378 -4.58 -16.49 18.99
N LEU A 379 -5.38 -15.98 18.08
CA LEU A 379 -6.65 -16.55 17.64
C LEU A 379 -6.49 -17.01 16.20
N ASP A 380 -6.60 -18.31 16.00
CA ASP A 380 -6.66 -18.95 14.69
C ASP A 380 -8.00 -19.65 14.52
N ASP A 381 -8.48 -19.81 13.29
CA ASP A 381 -9.59 -20.72 13.04
C ASP A 381 -9.12 -22.17 13.25
N ALA A 382 -9.99 -23.00 13.81
CA ALA A 382 -9.78 -24.43 13.76
C ALA A 382 -9.97 -24.86 12.29
N TYR A 383 -8.92 -25.45 11.71
CA TYR A 383 -8.89 -25.74 10.28
C TYR A 383 -10.10 -26.59 9.82
N ASP A 384 -10.72 -26.20 8.70
CA ASP A 384 -11.91 -26.84 8.11
C ASP A 384 -13.09 -26.96 9.10
N SER A 385 -13.27 -26.00 10.02
CA SER A 385 -14.33 -26.06 11.04
C SER A 385 -15.60 -25.31 10.70
N LEU A 386 -15.58 -24.43 9.69
CA LEU A 386 -16.70 -23.52 9.42
C LEU A 386 -17.83 -24.19 8.64
N SER A 387 -19.06 -24.00 9.12
CA SER A 387 -20.28 -24.31 8.38
C SER A 387 -21.27 -23.15 8.37
N VAL A 388 -22.07 -23.07 7.30
CA VAL A 388 -23.18 -22.11 7.15
C VAL A 388 -24.46 -22.90 6.92
N ASN A 389 -25.49 -22.67 7.74
CA ASN A 389 -26.75 -23.42 7.71
C ASN A 389 -26.56 -24.96 7.78
N GLY A 390 -25.51 -25.42 8.47
CA GLY A 390 -25.14 -26.83 8.59
C GLY A 390 -24.37 -27.41 7.39
N PHE A 391 -23.97 -26.59 6.42
CA PHE A 391 -23.15 -27.00 5.28
C PHE A 391 -21.71 -26.50 5.44
N MET A 392 -20.74 -27.40 5.38
CA MET A 392 -19.32 -27.04 5.35
C MET A 392 -19.08 -26.09 4.17
N THR A 393 -18.43 -24.96 4.46
CA THR A 393 -18.27 -23.86 3.51
C THR A 393 -16.80 -23.49 3.43
N ASP A 394 -16.27 -23.30 2.23
CA ASP A 394 -14.90 -22.81 2.04
C ASP A 394 -14.82 -21.34 2.50
N TYR A 395 -13.82 -21.05 3.34
CA TYR A 395 -13.66 -19.73 3.96
C TYR A 395 -12.19 -19.33 4.08
N TYR A 396 -11.97 -18.07 4.45
CA TYR A 396 -10.68 -17.53 4.80
C TYR A 396 -10.80 -16.70 6.09
N CYS A 397 -9.95 -16.99 7.07
CA CYS A 397 -9.83 -16.25 8.32
C CYS A 397 -8.34 -15.99 8.57
N ASP A 398 -7.97 -14.73 8.78
CA ASP A 398 -6.60 -14.39 9.16
C ASP A 398 -6.37 -14.65 10.65
N SER A 399 -5.21 -15.22 10.98
CA SER A 399 -4.71 -15.30 12.35
C SER A 399 -4.65 -13.91 13.00
N GLN A 400 -4.99 -13.81 14.28
CA GLN A 400 -4.88 -12.56 15.04
C GLN A 400 -4.08 -12.75 16.32
N GLU A 401 -2.97 -12.03 16.46
CA GLU A 401 -2.27 -11.87 17.72
C GLU A 401 -2.76 -10.60 18.43
N LEU A 402 -3.25 -10.74 19.66
CA LEU A 402 -3.68 -9.64 20.53
C LEU A 402 -2.87 -9.62 21.82
N LYS A 403 -2.22 -8.51 22.12
CA LYS A 403 -1.63 -8.25 23.45
C LYS A 403 -2.74 -7.96 24.46
N ASN A 404 -2.40 -8.04 25.75
CA ASN A 404 -3.34 -7.66 26.80
C ASN A 404 -3.74 -6.18 26.68
N GLY A 405 -5.04 -5.94 26.64
CA GLY A 405 -5.68 -4.62 26.47
C GLY A 405 -6.03 -4.30 25.02
N GLU A 406 -5.66 -5.13 24.06
CA GLU A 406 -5.95 -4.90 22.64
C GLU A 406 -7.33 -5.44 22.23
N SER A 407 -7.87 -4.81 21.19
CA SER A 407 -9.06 -5.27 20.48
C SER A 407 -8.74 -5.43 19.01
N ALA A 408 -9.29 -6.45 18.36
CA ALA A 408 -9.09 -6.72 16.95
C ALA A 408 -10.42 -6.99 16.23
N ALA A 409 -10.52 -6.53 14.98
CA ALA A 409 -11.53 -7.01 14.05
C ALA A 409 -11.19 -8.47 13.69
N LEU A 410 -12.18 -9.34 13.78
CA LEU A 410 -12.11 -10.71 13.26
C LEU A 410 -13.02 -10.76 12.03
N VAL A 411 -12.43 -10.86 10.85
CA VAL A 411 -13.17 -10.85 9.58
C VAL A 411 -12.99 -12.20 8.89
N ILE A 412 -14.10 -12.92 8.73
CA ILE A 412 -14.11 -14.20 8.01
C ILE A 412 -14.76 -13.99 6.65
N ARG A 413 -14.03 -14.31 5.57
CA ARG A 413 -14.56 -14.32 4.21
C ARG A 413 -15.10 -15.70 3.86
N LEU A 414 -16.37 -15.77 3.49
CA LEU A 414 -17.05 -16.97 3.00
C LEU A 414 -17.06 -16.91 1.48
N GLN A 415 -16.58 -17.98 0.82
CA GLN A 415 -16.42 -17.98 -0.64
C GLN A 415 -17.77 -18.22 -1.36
N GLU A 416 -18.12 -17.34 -2.28
CA GLU A 416 -19.33 -17.39 -3.13
C GLU A 416 -19.54 -18.78 -3.74
N SER A 417 -18.48 -19.35 -4.31
CA SER A 417 -18.57 -20.64 -4.99
C SER A 417 -19.03 -21.77 -4.07
N SER A 418 -18.72 -21.71 -2.79
CA SER A 418 -19.13 -22.72 -1.80
C SER A 418 -20.54 -22.44 -1.25
N LEU A 419 -20.90 -21.15 -1.11
CA LEU A 419 -22.22 -20.71 -0.68
C LEU A 419 -23.31 -21.04 -1.71
N ASP A 420 -23.01 -20.81 -3.00
CA ASP A 420 -23.92 -21.04 -4.12
C ASP A 420 -24.35 -22.51 -4.27
N GLU A 421 -23.44 -23.45 -4.01
CA GLU A 421 -23.74 -24.90 -4.02
C GLU A 421 -24.85 -25.26 -3.02
N ASN A 422 -24.97 -24.46 -1.96
CA ASN A 422 -25.92 -24.62 -0.87
C ASN A 422 -27.09 -23.62 -0.93
N GLN A 423 -27.23 -22.89 -2.06
CA GLN A 423 -28.31 -21.91 -2.30
C GLN A 423 -28.30 -20.74 -1.30
N ILE A 424 -27.14 -20.36 -0.78
CA ILE A 424 -26.94 -19.18 0.06
C ILE A 424 -26.40 -18.09 -0.85
N THR A 425 -27.25 -17.13 -1.22
CA THR A 425 -26.93 -16.12 -2.24
C THR A 425 -26.88 -14.69 -1.70
N SER A 426 -27.24 -14.52 -0.43
CA SER A 426 -27.31 -13.24 0.26
C SER A 426 -27.06 -13.42 1.75
N ALA A 427 -26.69 -12.34 2.43
CA ALA A 427 -26.56 -12.35 3.90
C ALA A 427 -27.88 -12.73 4.59
N SER A 428 -29.02 -12.46 3.96
CA SER A 428 -30.35 -12.79 4.50
C SER A 428 -30.70 -14.28 4.45
N ASP A 429 -29.98 -15.09 3.65
CA ASP A 429 -30.15 -16.54 3.58
C ASP A 429 -29.43 -17.26 4.73
N VAL A 430 -28.52 -16.57 5.42
CA VAL A 430 -27.75 -17.09 6.55
C VAL A 430 -28.62 -17.13 7.80
N GLN A 431 -28.86 -18.33 8.32
CA GLN A 431 -29.58 -18.59 9.57
C GLN A 431 -28.62 -18.95 10.70
N GLU A 432 -27.58 -19.70 10.38
CA GLU A 432 -26.61 -20.20 11.34
C GLU A 432 -25.21 -20.19 10.73
N ILE A 433 -24.22 -19.83 11.54
CA ILE A 433 -22.80 -20.05 11.23
C ILE A 433 -22.19 -20.76 12.44
N GLU A 434 -21.50 -21.87 12.21
CA GLU A 434 -20.65 -22.52 13.21
C GLU A 434 -19.20 -22.38 12.79
N VAL A 435 -18.33 -21.95 13.70
CA VAL A 435 -16.89 -21.83 13.45
C VAL A 435 -16.10 -22.23 14.69
N GLY A 436 -15.07 -23.05 14.52
CA GLY A 436 -14.12 -23.37 15.57
C GLY A 436 -12.97 -22.37 15.61
N PHE A 437 -12.47 -22.06 16.80
CA PHE A 437 -11.24 -21.30 16.99
C PHE A 437 -10.24 -22.11 17.79
N GLU A 438 -8.95 -21.96 17.50
CA GLU A 438 -7.84 -22.33 18.35
C GLU A 438 -7.30 -21.06 19.04
N ILE A 439 -7.34 -21.03 20.37
CA ILE A 439 -6.81 -19.91 21.17
C ILE A 439 -5.49 -20.35 21.78
N GLN A 440 -4.42 -19.63 21.49
CA GLN A 440 -3.06 -20.01 21.86
C GLN A 440 -2.38 -18.94 22.74
N GLU A 441 -1.58 -19.40 23.69
CA GLU A 441 -0.57 -18.60 24.39
C GLU A 441 0.81 -19.06 23.90
N GLY A 442 1.45 -18.25 23.04
CA GLY A 442 2.62 -18.70 22.28
C GLY A 442 2.26 -19.92 21.43
N TYR A 443 2.97 -21.03 21.61
CA TYR A 443 2.70 -22.29 20.88
C TYR A 443 1.78 -23.27 21.61
N THR A 444 1.14 -22.84 22.71
CA THR A 444 0.29 -23.73 23.51
C THR A 444 -1.17 -23.36 23.32
N THR A 445 -1.97 -24.27 22.76
CA THR A 445 -3.42 -24.14 22.71
C THR A 445 -3.98 -24.20 24.14
N ILE A 446 -4.71 -23.16 24.53
CA ILE A 446 -5.31 -23.01 25.86
C ILE A 446 -6.83 -23.20 25.84
N ASP A 447 -7.48 -23.05 24.68
CA ASP A 447 -8.89 -23.34 24.48
C ASP A 447 -9.20 -23.56 22.99
N GLU A 448 -10.26 -24.31 22.69
CA GLU A 448 -10.69 -24.65 21.32
C GLU A 448 -12.22 -24.53 21.18
N PRO A 449 -12.81 -23.33 21.31
CA PRO A 449 -14.26 -23.18 21.29
C PRO A 449 -14.83 -23.37 19.88
N THR A 450 -15.99 -24.02 19.81
CA THR A 450 -16.91 -23.89 18.66
C THR A 450 -17.92 -22.79 18.97
N ILE A 451 -17.93 -21.76 18.14
CA ILE A 451 -18.84 -20.62 18.24
C ILE A 451 -19.99 -20.81 17.25
N THR A 452 -21.22 -20.75 17.74
CA THR A 452 -22.44 -20.76 16.93
C THR A 452 -23.07 -19.37 16.90
N LEU A 453 -23.13 -18.78 15.72
CA LEU A 453 -23.83 -17.54 15.42
C LEU A 453 -25.22 -17.87 14.88
N GLN A 454 -26.24 -17.23 15.41
CA GLN A 454 -27.64 -17.42 15.00
C GLN A 454 -28.18 -16.08 14.48
N PHE A 455 -28.69 -16.09 13.26
CA PHE A 455 -29.22 -14.95 12.52
C PHE A 455 -30.67 -15.24 12.16
N GLY A 456 -31.60 -14.41 12.62
CA GLY A 456 -33.05 -14.58 12.43
C GLY A 456 -33.77 -15.22 13.62
N GLU A 457 -34.75 -14.47 14.16
CA GLU A 457 -35.99 -15.02 14.72
C GLU A 457 -37.15 -14.67 13.80
#